data_AF-A0A5N3WCE4-F1
#
_entry.id   AF-A0A5N3WCE4-F1
#
_cell.length_a   1.000
_cell.length_b   1.000
_cell.length_c   1.000
_cell.angle_alpha   90.00
_cell.angle_beta   90.00
_cell.angle_gamma   90.00
#
_symmetry.space_group_name_H-M   'P 1'
#
loop_
_entity.id
_entity.type
_entity.pdbx_description
1 polymer ?
#
loop_
_entity_poly.entity_id
_entity_poly.type
_entity_poly.pdbx_seq_one_letter_code
_entity_poly.pdbx_strand_id
1 'polypeptide(L)'
;MVFFLPFPSFSIFIMKISDSHKNKDNNTDSHGWVMVHFFLRKRVQDYFVGHAVNKMRQHSDSEVACLAREVYTEWRTFIEKHVNRPSIEVRSDAKTESFRKNAQKLLSEALELEMDHLLVENIERETFHLCSRLINGPYRRTVRALVFTLKHRAEIREQVKNGMLPVGTFVQTHKK
;
A
#
# COMPACT_ATOMS: atom_id res chain seq x y z
N MET A 1 -11.56 19.73 17.25
CA MET A 1 -11.17 18.56 18.07
C MET A 1 -10.20 17.72 17.27
N VAL A 2 -8.90 17.82 17.58
CA VAL A 2 -7.84 17.00 16.98
C VAL A 2 -7.67 15.81 17.91
N PHE A 3 -8.01 14.61 17.44
CA PHE A 3 -7.76 13.38 18.20
C PHE A 3 -6.26 13.07 18.17
N PHE A 4 -5.58 13.41 19.25
CA PHE A 4 -4.38 12.71 19.68
C PHE A 4 -4.76 11.26 19.96
N LEU A 5 -4.20 10.31 19.21
CA LEU A 5 -4.01 8.97 19.72
C LEU A 5 -2.57 8.88 20.25
N PRO A 6 -2.37 8.53 21.54
CA PRO A 6 -1.05 8.25 22.06
C PRO A 6 -0.64 6.89 21.50
N PHE A 7 0.51 6.79 20.84
CA PHE A 7 1.12 5.49 20.54
C PHE A 7 2.19 5.20 21.61
N PRO A 8 1.89 4.34 22.61
CA PRO A 8 2.84 3.90 23.63
C PRO A 8 3.73 2.77 23.07
N SER A 9 4.43 3.02 21.96
CA SER A 9 5.28 1.97 21.33
C SER A 9 6.58 2.50 20.72
N PHE A 10 6.81 3.81 20.73
CA PHE A 10 8.04 4.40 20.20
C PHE A 10 9.26 4.14 21.11
N SER A 11 9.04 4.07 22.43
CA SER A 11 10.10 3.75 23.39
C SER A 11 10.56 2.30 23.27
N ILE A 12 9.63 1.37 23.02
CA ILE A 12 9.94 -0.07 22.85
C ILE A 12 10.76 -0.32 21.58
N PHE A 13 10.56 0.45 20.50
CA PHE A 13 11.25 0.25 19.23
C PHE A 13 12.70 0.78 19.26
N ILE A 14 12.94 1.93 19.87
CA ILE A 14 14.31 2.47 20.05
C ILE A 14 15.08 1.65 21.10
N MET A 15 14.43 1.20 22.17
CA MET A 15 15.05 0.36 23.19
C MET A 15 15.47 -1.01 22.63
N LYS A 16 14.70 -1.58 21.69
CA LYS A 16 15.08 -2.81 20.97
C LYS A 16 16.27 -2.65 20.03
N ILE A 17 16.45 -1.46 19.43
CA ILE A 17 17.64 -1.14 18.61
C ILE A 17 18.88 -0.97 19.50
N SER A 18 18.73 -0.39 20.69
CA SER A 18 19.83 -0.28 21.66
C SER A 18 20.21 -1.64 22.27
N ASP A 19 19.24 -2.51 22.56
CA ASP A 19 19.50 -3.86 23.09
C ASP A 19 20.07 -4.81 22.02
N SER A 20 19.68 -4.64 20.75
CA SER A 20 20.21 -5.45 19.64
C SER A 20 21.68 -5.18 19.32
N HIS A 21 22.24 -4.04 19.76
CA HIS A 21 23.67 -3.76 19.58
C HIS A 21 24.56 -4.43 20.64
N LYS A 22 23.95 -5.03 21.68
CA LYS A 22 24.66 -5.79 22.73
C LYS A 22 24.68 -7.31 22.51
N ASN A 23 23.90 -7.84 21.57
CA ASN A 23 23.92 -9.27 21.25
C ASN A 23 24.40 -9.50 19.81
N LYS A 24 25.64 -9.08 19.55
CA LYS A 24 26.44 -9.72 18.51
C LYS A 24 26.86 -11.06 19.09
N ASP A 25 26.01 -12.07 18.88
CA ASP A 25 26.40 -13.45 18.66
C ASP A 25 25.14 -14.24 18.32
N ASN A 26 25.25 -15.07 17.28
CA ASN A 26 24.31 -16.14 16.88
C ASN A 26 23.19 -15.74 15.90
N ASN A 27 23.57 -15.80 14.61
CA ASN A 27 22.92 -16.61 13.58
C ASN A 27 21.42 -16.96 13.76
N THR A 28 20.51 -16.00 13.63
CA THR A 28 19.14 -16.23 13.18
C THR A 28 18.56 -14.99 12.48
N ASP A 29 17.81 -15.22 11.42
CA ASP A 29 16.77 -14.34 10.85
C ASP A 29 17.09 -13.41 9.68
N SER A 30 17.68 -13.96 8.61
CA SER A 30 17.72 -13.33 7.28
C SER A 30 16.34 -12.87 6.76
N HIS A 31 15.24 -13.50 7.19
CA HIS A 31 13.87 -13.09 6.83
C HIS A 31 13.33 -11.92 7.66
N GLY A 32 13.72 -11.81 8.94
CA GLY A 32 13.33 -10.69 9.81
C GLY A 32 13.94 -9.38 9.33
N TRP A 33 15.21 -9.42 8.93
CA TRP A 33 15.92 -8.28 8.36
C TRP A 33 15.28 -7.77 7.07
N VAL A 34 14.87 -8.64 6.14
CA VAL A 34 14.23 -8.23 4.88
C VAL A 34 12.89 -7.54 5.13
N MET A 35 12.12 -7.98 6.13
CA MET A 35 10.81 -7.40 6.45
C MET A 35 10.93 -6.04 7.15
N VAL A 36 11.89 -5.89 8.05
CA VAL A 36 12.27 -4.59 8.64
C VAL A 36 12.74 -3.64 7.53
N HIS A 37 13.54 -4.15 6.60
CA HIS A 37 14.08 -3.38 5.48
C HIS A 37 13.00 -2.93 4.48
N PHE A 38 12.00 -3.78 4.23
CA PHE A 38 10.89 -3.49 3.34
C PHE A 38 9.93 -2.46 3.94
N PHE A 39 9.66 -2.53 5.25
CA PHE A 39 8.86 -1.53 5.96
C PHE A 39 9.56 -0.16 6.03
N LEU A 40 10.90 -0.14 6.08
CA LEU A 40 11.68 1.10 6.03
C LEU A 40 11.66 1.78 4.64
N ARG A 41 11.60 1.00 3.54
CA ARG A 41 11.63 1.52 2.15
C ARG A 41 10.47 2.47 1.83
N LYS A 42 9.24 2.18 2.29
CA LYS A 42 8.05 2.98 1.96
C LYS A 42 7.72 4.04 3.02
N ARG A 43 8.26 3.89 4.24
CA ARG A 43 7.85 4.71 5.39
C ARG A 43 8.86 5.80 5.76
N VAL A 44 10.12 5.72 5.31
CA VAL A 44 11.19 6.66 5.73
C VAL A 44 11.37 7.84 4.77
N GLN A 45 10.96 7.69 3.50
CA GLN A 45 11.05 8.78 2.52
C GLN A 45 10.09 9.94 2.87
N ASP A 46 8.99 9.65 3.58
CA ASP A 46 7.96 10.62 3.97
C ASP A 46 7.98 11.01 5.46
N TYR A 47 8.75 10.34 6.32
CA TYR A 47 8.71 10.58 7.77
C TYR A 47 9.97 11.26 8.32
N PHE A 48 9.68 12.13 9.28
CA PHE A 48 10.53 12.87 10.22
C PHE A 48 11.91 12.26 10.56
N VAL A 49 12.06 10.94 10.54
CA VAL A 49 13.32 10.22 10.81
C VAL A 49 14.39 10.52 9.75
N GLY A 50 14.05 10.58 8.47
CA GLY A 50 15.01 10.95 7.41
C GLY A 50 15.51 12.40 7.58
N HIS A 51 14.59 13.32 7.90
CA HIS A 51 14.93 14.71 8.22
C HIS A 51 15.77 14.85 9.48
N ALA A 52 15.45 14.08 10.52
CA ALA A 52 16.19 14.07 11.78
C ALA A 52 17.63 13.57 11.57
N VAL A 53 17.81 12.43 10.89
CA VAL A 53 19.15 11.90 10.56
C VAL A 53 19.94 12.88 9.72
N ASN A 54 19.31 13.51 8.72
CA ASN A 54 19.99 14.52 7.91
C ASN A 54 20.43 15.75 8.73
N LYS A 55 19.62 16.19 9.70
CA LYS A 55 19.96 17.28 10.62
C LYS A 55 21.09 16.89 11.59
N MET A 56 21.08 15.66 12.10
CA MET A 56 22.09 15.15 13.03
C MET A 56 23.49 15.03 12.41
N ARG A 57 23.62 14.98 11.07
CA ARG A 57 24.93 15.02 10.39
C ARG A 57 25.71 16.31 10.61
N GLN A 58 25.01 17.40 10.95
CA GLN A 58 25.56 18.72 11.24
C GLN A 58 25.57 19.02 12.75
N HIS A 59 25.42 17.99 13.59
CA HIS A 59 25.43 18.17 15.04
C HIS A 59 26.80 18.66 15.52
N SER A 60 26.82 19.45 16.60
CA SER A 60 28.05 19.98 17.20
C SER A 60 28.93 18.90 17.81
N ASP A 61 28.31 17.83 18.29
CA ASP A 61 29.00 16.62 18.74
C ASP A 61 29.51 15.80 17.53
N SER A 62 30.83 15.64 17.48
CA SER A 62 31.53 14.94 16.41
C SER A 62 31.16 13.45 16.32
N GLU A 63 30.90 12.79 17.45
CA GLU A 63 30.54 11.36 17.44
C GLU A 63 29.13 11.16 16.88
N VAL A 64 28.18 11.97 17.33
CA VAL A 64 26.79 11.96 16.83
C VAL A 64 26.75 12.30 15.34
N ALA A 65 27.52 13.31 14.91
CA ALA A 65 27.60 13.70 13.50
C ALA A 65 28.26 12.62 12.62
N CYS A 66 29.24 11.90 13.15
CA CYS A 66 29.90 10.78 12.46
C CYS A 66 28.93 9.63 12.24
N LEU A 67 28.27 9.17 13.32
CA LEU A 67 27.29 8.08 13.27
C LEU A 67 26.10 8.42 12.35
N ALA A 68 25.61 9.65 12.40
CA ALA A 68 24.53 10.09 11.51
C ALA A 68 24.95 10.09 10.03
N ARG A 69 26.24 10.38 9.73
CA ARG A 69 26.77 10.32 8.35
C ARG A 69 26.90 8.88 7.86
N GLU A 70 27.32 7.96 8.73
CA GLU A 70 27.42 6.54 8.41
C GLU A 70 26.05 5.96 8.08
N VAL A 71 25.07 6.15 8.97
CA VAL A 71 23.67 5.71 8.77
C VAL A 71 23.07 6.31 7.49
N TYR A 72 23.32 7.59 7.22
CA TYR A 72 22.85 8.23 5.99
C TYR A 72 23.49 7.62 4.73
N THR A 73 24.78 7.27 4.79
CA THR A 73 25.52 6.70 3.66
C THR A 73 25.07 5.27 3.37
N GLU A 74 24.92 4.44 4.40
CA GLU A 74 24.36 3.10 4.28
C GLU A 74 22.93 3.15 3.73
N TRP A 75 22.11 4.08 4.22
CA TRP A 75 20.77 4.26 3.70
C TRP A 75 20.76 4.68 2.22
N ARG A 76 21.58 5.67 1.84
CA ARG A 76 21.65 6.16 0.45
C ARG A 76 22.12 5.06 -0.50
N THR A 77 23.17 4.34 -0.13
CA THR A 77 23.69 3.21 -0.92
C THR A 77 22.69 2.05 -0.97
N PHE A 78 21.94 1.80 0.09
CA PHE A 78 20.86 0.83 0.08
C PHE A 78 19.79 1.22 -0.94
N ILE A 79 19.29 2.45 -0.90
CA ILE A 79 18.24 2.93 -1.83
C ILE A 79 18.74 2.82 -3.27
N GLU A 80 19.94 3.29 -3.57
CA GLU A 80 20.55 3.21 -4.90
C GLU A 80 20.64 1.77 -5.42
N LYS A 81 21.09 0.83 -4.58
CA LYS A 81 21.14 -0.60 -4.92
C LYS A 81 19.76 -1.24 -5.15
N HIS A 82 18.70 -0.62 -4.66
CA HIS A 82 17.34 -1.20 -4.64
C HIS A 82 16.32 -0.41 -5.46
N VAL A 83 16.71 0.70 -6.11
CA VAL A 83 15.86 1.54 -6.96
C VAL A 83 15.29 0.75 -8.13
N ASN A 84 16.11 -0.10 -8.77
CA ASN A 84 15.72 -0.88 -9.95
C ASN A 84 15.02 -2.22 -9.60
N ARG A 85 14.80 -2.52 -8.32
CA ARG A 85 14.02 -3.71 -7.98
C ARG A 85 12.56 -3.48 -8.37
N PRO A 86 11.95 -4.38 -9.16
CA PRO A 86 10.54 -4.26 -9.50
C PRO A 86 9.73 -4.19 -8.21
N SER A 87 8.72 -3.31 -8.18
CA SER A 87 7.79 -3.24 -7.06
C SER A 87 7.17 -4.62 -6.89
N ILE A 88 7.48 -5.29 -5.78
CA ILE A 88 6.83 -6.55 -5.42
C ILE A 88 5.35 -6.22 -5.27
N GLU A 89 4.51 -6.78 -6.15
CA GLU A 89 3.08 -6.88 -5.92
C GLU A 89 2.90 -7.83 -4.72
N VAL A 90 3.02 -7.26 -3.53
CA VAL A 90 2.64 -7.95 -2.30
C VAL A 90 1.17 -8.25 -2.46
N ARG A 91 0.81 -9.55 -2.54
CA ARG A 91 -0.59 -9.98 -2.41
C ARG A 91 -1.18 -9.20 -1.25
N SER A 92 -2.31 -8.51 -1.49
CA SER A 92 -2.91 -7.69 -0.46
C SER A 92 -3.15 -8.52 0.80
N ASP A 93 -3.20 -7.86 1.95
CA ASP A 93 -3.56 -8.54 3.19
C ASP A 93 -4.90 -9.29 3.04
N ALA A 94 -5.10 -10.36 3.81
CA ALA A 94 -6.28 -11.23 3.67
C ALA A 94 -7.61 -10.47 3.77
N LYS A 95 -7.64 -9.34 4.50
CA LYS A 95 -8.82 -8.49 4.62
C LYS A 95 -9.06 -7.68 3.35
N THR A 96 -8.01 -7.14 2.74
CA THR A 96 -8.13 -6.49 1.42
C THR A 96 -8.61 -7.48 0.36
N GLU A 97 -8.05 -8.69 0.29
CA GLU A 97 -8.47 -9.70 -0.69
C GLU A 97 -9.95 -10.11 -0.50
N SER A 98 -10.42 -10.25 0.75
CA SER A 98 -11.84 -10.57 1.00
C SER A 98 -12.78 -9.44 0.57
N PHE A 99 -12.40 -8.18 0.75
CA PHE A 99 -13.18 -7.05 0.24
C PHE A 99 -13.23 -7.01 -1.29
N ARG A 100 -12.12 -7.32 -1.96
CA ARG A 100 -12.05 -7.37 -3.42
C ARG A 100 -12.90 -8.52 -3.97
N LYS A 101 -12.83 -9.70 -3.35
CA LYS A 101 -13.70 -10.83 -3.71
C LYS A 101 -15.19 -10.54 -3.47
N ASN A 102 -15.53 -9.84 -2.39
CA ASN A 102 -16.91 -9.41 -2.17
C ASN A 102 -17.38 -8.41 -3.25
N ALA A 103 -16.53 -7.45 -3.65
CA ALA A 103 -16.85 -6.53 -4.73
C ALA A 103 -17.05 -7.26 -6.06
N GLN A 104 -16.19 -8.23 -6.39
CA GLN A 104 -16.35 -9.09 -7.58
C GLN A 104 -17.69 -9.84 -7.54
N LYS A 105 -18.07 -10.42 -6.39
CA LYS A 105 -19.37 -11.09 -6.23
C LYS A 105 -20.55 -10.14 -6.49
N LEU A 106 -20.52 -8.92 -5.95
CA LEU A 106 -21.60 -7.94 -6.19
C LEU A 106 -21.69 -7.52 -7.66
N LEU A 107 -20.54 -7.41 -8.33
CA LEU A 107 -20.47 -7.06 -9.75
C LEU A 107 -20.92 -8.23 -10.64
N SER A 108 -20.56 -9.46 -10.31
CA SER A 108 -21.01 -10.66 -11.05
C SER A 108 -22.52 -10.83 -10.96
N GLU A 109 -23.10 -10.62 -9.77
CA GLU A 109 -24.55 -10.60 -9.59
C GLU A 109 -25.24 -9.49 -10.41
N ALA A 110 -24.63 -8.30 -10.49
CA ALA A 110 -25.20 -7.18 -11.24
C ALA A 110 -25.10 -7.37 -12.77
N LEU A 111 -24.04 -8.04 -13.23
CA LEU A 111 -23.82 -8.37 -14.63
C LEU A 111 -24.52 -9.66 -15.06
N GLU A 112 -25.05 -10.45 -14.12
CA GLU A 112 -25.61 -11.78 -14.38
C GLU A 112 -24.56 -12.69 -15.04
N LEU A 113 -23.33 -12.63 -14.53
CA LEU A 113 -22.18 -13.42 -14.99
C LEU A 113 -21.62 -14.28 -13.86
N GLU A 114 -20.79 -15.26 -14.22
CA GLU A 114 -20.03 -16.03 -13.24
C GLU A 114 -19.02 -15.16 -12.49
N MET A 115 -18.75 -15.53 -11.24
CA MET A 115 -17.86 -14.77 -10.35
C MET A 115 -16.42 -14.66 -10.90
N ASP A 116 -15.94 -15.70 -11.58
CA ASP A 116 -14.58 -15.78 -12.13
C ASP A 116 -14.51 -15.29 -13.58
N HIS A 117 -15.55 -14.63 -14.07
CA HIS A 117 -15.57 -14.06 -15.42
C HIS A 117 -14.59 -12.89 -15.55
N LEU A 118 -13.75 -12.89 -16.59
CA LEU A 118 -12.68 -11.89 -16.80
C LEU A 118 -13.19 -10.44 -16.80
N LEU A 119 -14.40 -10.20 -17.31
CA LEU A 119 -15.03 -8.87 -17.29
C LEU A 119 -15.27 -8.35 -15.86
N VAL A 120 -15.73 -9.21 -14.95
CA VAL A 120 -15.97 -8.86 -13.54
C VAL A 120 -14.65 -8.50 -12.87
N GLU A 121 -13.62 -9.32 -13.09
CA GLU A 121 -12.29 -9.08 -12.56
C GLU A 121 -11.70 -7.76 -13.09
N ASN A 122 -11.84 -7.51 -14.40
CA ASN A 122 -11.32 -6.30 -15.03
C ASN A 122 -12.00 -5.03 -14.50
N ILE A 123 -13.33 -5.03 -14.31
CA ILE A 123 -14.07 -3.88 -13.76
C ILE A 123 -13.63 -3.59 -12.32
N GLU A 124 -13.51 -4.63 -11.48
CA GLU A 124 -13.05 -4.46 -10.10
C GLU A 124 -11.60 -3.96 -10.06
N ARG A 125 -10.70 -4.56 -10.86
CA ARG A 125 -9.29 -4.19 -10.93
C ARG A 125 -9.12 -2.73 -11.37
N GLU A 126 -9.85 -2.30 -12.39
CA GLU A 126 -9.81 -0.92 -12.87
C GLU A 126 -10.34 0.05 -11.80
N THR A 127 -11.41 -0.32 -11.10
CA THR A 127 -11.95 0.46 -9.98
C THR A 127 -10.92 0.58 -8.85
N PHE A 128 -10.23 -0.51 -8.52
CA PHE A 128 -9.18 -0.54 -7.52
C PHE A 128 -8.00 0.36 -7.90
N HIS A 129 -7.56 0.29 -9.15
CA HIS A 129 -6.49 1.14 -9.68
C HIS A 129 -6.87 2.62 -9.65
N LEU A 130 -8.10 2.96 -10.06
CA LEU A 130 -8.60 4.33 -10.08
C LEU A 130 -8.74 4.94 -8.68
N CYS A 131 -8.95 4.10 -7.65
CA CYS A 131 -9.11 4.49 -6.24
C CYS A 131 -7.81 4.39 -5.42
N SER A 132 -6.67 4.60 -6.06
CA SER A 132 -5.33 4.62 -5.44
C SER A 132 -4.84 3.27 -4.93
N ARG A 133 -5.38 2.15 -5.43
CA ARG A 133 -4.98 0.79 -5.03
C ARG A 133 -5.16 0.54 -3.52
N LEU A 134 -6.21 1.12 -2.94
CA LEU A 134 -6.55 0.99 -1.52
C LEU A 134 -8.05 0.82 -1.35
N ILE A 135 -8.44 -0.06 -0.41
CA ILE A 135 -9.85 -0.24 -0.03
C ILE A 135 -10.29 0.90 0.90
N ASN A 136 -10.55 2.06 0.29
CA ASN A 136 -10.93 3.29 0.99
C ASN A 136 -12.44 3.61 0.78
N GLY A 137 -12.88 4.72 1.35
CA GLY A 137 -14.25 5.23 1.16
C GLY A 137 -14.62 5.44 -0.32
N PRO A 138 -13.79 6.13 -1.13
CA PRO A 138 -13.98 6.27 -2.58
C PRO A 138 -14.17 4.95 -3.33
N TYR A 139 -13.34 3.94 -3.07
CA TYR A 139 -13.46 2.61 -3.66
C TYR A 139 -14.85 2.01 -3.38
N ARG A 140 -15.27 1.97 -2.11
CA ARG A 140 -16.57 1.39 -1.73
C ARG A 140 -17.75 2.16 -2.32
N ARG A 141 -17.66 3.49 -2.40
CA ARG A 141 -18.72 4.33 -3.02
C ARG A 141 -18.81 4.09 -4.52
N THR A 142 -17.68 3.99 -5.19
CA THR A 142 -17.60 3.72 -6.63
C THR A 142 -18.14 2.33 -6.96
N VAL A 143 -17.72 1.28 -6.25
CA VAL A 143 -18.25 -0.09 -6.43
C VAL A 143 -19.78 -0.11 -6.29
N ARG A 144 -20.33 0.52 -5.25
CA ARG A 144 -21.80 0.58 -5.08
C ARG A 144 -22.48 1.33 -6.22
N ALA A 145 -21.90 2.43 -6.70
CA ALA A 145 -22.44 3.19 -7.82
C ALA A 145 -22.45 2.37 -9.12
N LEU A 146 -21.38 1.61 -9.39
CA LEU A 146 -21.28 0.69 -10.51
C LEU A 146 -22.33 -0.42 -10.42
N VAL A 147 -22.41 -1.10 -9.27
CA VAL A 147 -23.38 -2.17 -9.03
C VAL A 147 -24.81 -1.66 -9.20
N PHE A 148 -25.14 -0.50 -8.63
CA PHE A 148 -26.47 0.10 -8.77
C PHE A 148 -26.80 0.41 -10.24
N THR A 149 -25.86 0.98 -10.98
CA THR A 149 -26.05 1.31 -12.39
C THR A 149 -26.28 0.05 -13.22
N LEU A 150 -25.47 -1.00 -13.02
CA LEU A 150 -25.58 -2.26 -13.74
C LEU A 150 -26.87 -3.03 -13.40
N LYS A 151 -27.34 -2.95 -12.15
CA LYS A 151 -28.60 -3.59 -11.74
C LYS A 151 -29.85 -2.91 -12.31
N HIS A 152 -29.82 -1.58 -12.47
CA HIS A 152 -31.02 -0.81 -12.81
C HIS A 152 -31.04 -0.27 -14.25
N ARG A 153 -29.92 -0.30 -14.97
CA ARG A 153 -29.84 0.17 -16.37
C ARG A 153 -29.37 -0.96 -17.28
N ALA A 154 -30.33 -1.72 -17.80
CA ALA A 154 -30.08 -2.86 -18.68
C ALA A 154 -29.30 -2.47 -19.95
N GLU A 155 -29.58 -1.30 -20.53
CA GLU A 155 -28.85 -0.80 -21.72
C GLU A 155 -27.35 -0.66 -21.47
N ILE A 156 -26.95 -0.05 -20.35
CA ILE A 156 -25.54 0.12 -19.98
C ILE A 156 -24.91 -1.24 -19.70
N ARG A 157 -25.63 -2.13 -19.03
CA ARG A 157 -25.16 -3.48 -18.74
C ARG A 157 -24.83 -4.25 -20.03
N GLU A 158 -25.72 -4.23 -21.01
CA GLU A 158 -25.49 -4.90 -22.29
C GLU A 158 -24.38 -4.24 -23.11
N GLN A 159 -24.27 -2.89 -23.09
CA GLN A 159 -23.14 -2.19 -23.73
C GLN A 159 -21.78 -2.58 -23.11
N VAL A 160 -21.71 -2.77 -21.80
CA VAL A 160 -20.48 -3.22 -21.11
C VAL A 160 -20.18 -4.68 -21.44
N LYS A 161 -21.19 -5.56 -21.48
CA LYS A 161 -21.01 -6.98 -21.87
C LYS A 161 -20.51 -7.12 -23.31
N ASN A 162 -21.08 -6.35 -24.24
CA ASN A 162 -20.75 -6.40 -25.66
C ASN A 162 -19.48 -5.59 -26.01
N GLY A 163 -18.84 -4.95 -25.02
CA GLY A 163 -17.62 -4.15 -25.22
C GLY A 163 -17.82 -2.82 -25.94
N MET A 164 -19.07 -2.40 -26.18
CA MET A 164 -19.38 -1.09 -26.77
C MET A 164 -19.00 0.07 -25.84
N LEU A 165 -19.09 -0.17 -24.52
CA LEU A 165 -18.63 0.77 -23.51
C LEU A 165 -17.34 0.23 -22.86
N PRO A 166 -16.17 0.86 -23.12
CA PRO A 166 -14.91 0.43 -22.52
C PRO A 166 -14.96 0.51 -20.99
N VAL A 167 -14.44 -0.52 -20.33
CA VAL A 167 -14.43 -0.64 -18.86
C VAL A 167 -13.78 0.57 -18.18
N GLY A 168 -12.66 1.07 -18.70
CA GLY A 168 -11.98 2.25 -18.15
C GLY A 168 -12.87 3.50 -18.15
N THR A 169 -13.53 3.78 -19.28
CA THR A 169 -14.46 4.92 -19.42
C THR A 169 -15.68 4.76 -18.51
N PHE A 170 -16.24 3.55 -18.46
CA PHE A 170 -17.37 3.23 -17.60
C PHE A 170 -17.05 3.48 -16.12
N VAL A 171 -15.92 2.95 -15.64
CA VAL A 171 -15.48 3.09 -14.25
C VAL A 171 -15.17 4.54 -13.91
N GLN A 172 -14.52 5.29 -14.81
CA GLN A 172 -14.21 6.71 -14.61
C GLN A 172 -15.46 7.56 -14.47
N THR A 173 -16.50 7.30 -15.28
CA THR A 173 -17.76 8.05 -15.25
C THR A 173 -18.49 7.93 -13.90
N HIS A 174 -18.27 6.83 -13.18
CA HIS A 174 -18.95 6.53 -11.92
C HIS A 174 -18.06 6.72 -10.69
N LYS A 175 -16.84 7.26 -10.86
CA LYS A 175 -15.93 7.56 -9.75
C LYS A 175 -16.56 8.59 -8.81
N LYS A 176 -16.52 8.30 -7.51
CA LYS A 176 -17.04 9.19 -6.44
C LYS A 176 -16.00 9.58 -5.40
#